data_AF-A0A941WCH9-F1
#
_entry.id   AF-A0A941WCH9-F1
#
_cell.length_a   1.000
_cell.length_b   1.000
_cell.length_c   1.000
_cell.angle_alpha   90.00
_cell.angle_beta   90.00
_cell.angle_gamma   90.00
#
_symmetry.space_group_name_H-M   'P 1'
#
loop_
_entity.id
_entity.type
_entity.pdbx_description
1 polymer ?
#
loop_
_entity_poly.entity_id
_entity_poly.type
_entity_poly.pdbx_seq_one_letter_code
_entity_poly.pdbx_strand_id
1 'polypeptide(L)'
;MKRKKGFTIVELVIVIAVIAVLAAVLIPTFSSLIQKANLSSDQVAVRNMNNALAMDEAENGKPDDLLTAMLRMKENGYDFDSYKPLTEGYRFFWDQRENRVVLVRTEDMNIVYPEEMKGVIDESVAANYKSLYRDTAADREAVTKLNEKIAAASDKTLEITSGSELSALAAVVNGFYDEANGLEGYTVELPASINLETDIWVPIGEAAATPFCGTMKGAEGGSVITGLSSEGYTADIANAVTLASGQTGVAYGLVAFAENAVFENITLEDISVDLGDSGVEMGGLVGTATGSLTVKNCKIGKEGDASLIRGRSKVGAFVGVLDRTESDYEVLFENCFNYARVEAVDTGDSVRSGGFVGAANFPYSSAFQVGCTFKNCENYGDVSSEKYAGGFIGHRYGGAALITFENCKSAGTVTGTEGCSGFYIGWVSEEGAHSFETCTMEENTAVSGTTLEQAFGTVVSKSTVRFGTSVYQKTASGWDVSVA
;
A
#
# COMPACT_ATOMS: atom_id res chain seq x y z
N MET A 1 -25.30 2.02 73.08
CA MET A 1 -24.49 2.20 71.85
C MET A 1 -23.06 1.77 72.11
N LYS A 2 -22.59 0.66 71.51
CA LYS A 2 -21.16 0.31 71.47
C LYS A 2 -20.46 1.38 70.61
N ARG A 3 -19.53 2.15 71.19
CA ARG A 3 -18.66 3.06 70.42
C ARG A 3 -17.79 2.20 69.50
N LYS A 4 -18.00 2.28 68.19
CA LYS A 4 -17.05 1.76 67.20
C LYS A 4 -15.77 2.60 67.32
N LYS A 5 -14.68 1.99 67.77
CA LYS A 5 -13.35 2.65 67.75
C LYS A 5 -13.00 2.88 66.28
N GLY A 6 -12.98 4.13 65.86
CA GLY A 6 -12.47 4.52 64.54
C GLY A 6 -10.94 4.53 64.55
N PHE A 7 -10.34 4.17 63.42
CA PHE A 7 -8.90 4.29 63.19
C PHE A 7 -8.45 5.75 63.36
N THR A 8 -7.28 5.96 63.98
CA THR A 8 -6.66 7.30 64.05
C THR A 8 -6.02 7.66 62.71
N ILE A 9 -5.94 8.95 62.40
CA ILE A 9 -5.31 9.44 61.16
C ILE A 9 -3.85 8.99 61.08
N VAL A 10 -3.14 8.94 62.22
CA VAL A 10 -1.74 8.51 62.28
C VAL A 10 -1.59 7.03 61.89
N GLU A 11 -2.46 6.15 62.40
CA GLU A 11 -2.46 4.74 62.01
C GLU A 11 -2.72 4.57 60.51
N LEU A 12 -3.64 5.36 59.94
CA LEU A 12 -3.92 5.31 58.51
C LEU A 12 -2.71 5.77 57.66
N VAL A 13 -2.01 6.83 58.08
CA VAL A 13 -0.82 7.34 57.37
C VAL A 13 0.34 6.33 57.39
N ILE A 14 0.52 5.62 58.50
CA ILE A 14 1.55 4.56 58.58
C ILE A 14 1.19 3.40 57.64
N VAL A 15 -0.09 3.00 57.58
CA VAL A 15 -0.53 1.91 56.71
C VAL A 15 -0.30 2.24 55.23
N ILE A 16 -0.66 3.44 54.77
CA ILE A 16 -0.40 3.83 53.37
C ILE A 16 1.09 3.93 53.07
N ALA A 17 1.92 4.38 54.03
CA ALA A 17 3.36 4.46 53.86
C ALA A 17 4.01 3.07 53.70
N VAL A 18 3.57 2.10 54.51
CA VAL A 18 4.05 0.71 54.40
C VAL A 18 3.59 0.08 53.08
N ILE A 19 2.32 0.27 52.68
CA ILE A 19 1.81 -0.24 51.40
C ILE A 19 2.59 0.37 50.23
N ALA A 20 2.92 1.66 50.27
CA ALA A 20 3.70 2.32 49.23
C ALA A 20 5.11 1.71 49.10
N VAL A 21 5.81 1.48 50.22
CA VAL A 21 7.14 0.84 50.21
C VAL A 21 7.05 -0.60 49.70
N LEU A 22 6.06 -1.37 50.15
CA LEU A 22 5.87 -2.74 49.68
C LEU A 22 5.55 -2.78 48.18
N ALA A 23 4.64 -1.94 47.70
CA ALA A 23 4.27 -1.85 46.29
C ALA A 23 5.46 -1.47 45.40
N ALA A 24 6.31 -0.55 45.86
CA ALA A 24 7.50 -0.12 45.12
C ALA A 24 8.49 -1.25 44.82
N VAL A 25 8.60 -2.25 45.71
CA VAL A 25 9.48 -3.42 45.50
C VAL A 25 8.74 -4.56 44.79
N LEU A 26 7.44 -4.73 45.07
CA LEU A 26 6.63 -5.84 44.55
C LEU A 26 6.31 -5.70 43.06
N ILE A 27 5.93 -4.52 42.57
CA ILE A 27 5.54 -4.29 41.18
C ILE A 27 6.65 -4.70 40.18
N PRO A 28 7.90 -4.19 40.29
CA PRO A 28 8.97 -4.58 39.37
C PRO A 28 9.33 -6.06 39.49
N THR A 29 9.26 -6.63 40.71
CA THR A 29 9.55 -8.05 40.94
C THR A 29 8.52 -8.96 40.25
N PHE A 30 7.23 -8.69 40.44
CA PHE A 30 6.17 -9.46 39.81
C PHE A 30 6.16 -9.31 38.28
N SER A 31 6.36 -8.09 37.77
CA SER A 31 6.49 -7.85 36.33
C SER A 31 7.64 -8.66 35.72
N SER A 32 8.81 -8.67 36.36
CA SER A 32 9.95 -9.49 35.89
C SER A 32 9.69 -11.00 35.95
N LEU A 33 8.98 -11.48 36.98
CA LEU A 33 8.60 -12.90 37.07
C LEU A 33 7.60 -13.30 35.98
N ILE A 34 6.61 -12.45 35.69
CA ILE A 34 5.64 -12.67 34.60
C ILE A 34 6.37 -12.72 33.26
N GLN A 35 7.26 -11.76 32.99
CA GLN A 35 8.03 -11.71 31.74
C GLN A 35 8.88 -12.98 31.56
N LYS A 36 9.53 -13.47 32.63
CA LYS A 36 10.30 -14.72 32.60
C LYS A 36 9.43 -15.95 32.37
N ALA A 37 8.24 -15.98 32.97
CA ALA A 37 7.29 -17.08 32.77
C ALA A 37 6.76 -17.10 31.33
N ASN A 38 6.40 -15.94 30.77
CA ASN A 38 6.01 -15.79 29.38
C ASN A 38 7.14 -16.22 28.44
N LEU A 39 8.37 -15.79 28.70
CA LEU A 39 9.53 -16.17 27.88
C LEU A 39 9.75 -17.68 27.90
N SER A 40 9.63 -18.31 29.06
CA SER A 40 9.71 -19.77 29.17
C SER A 40 8.58 -20.47 28.41
N SER A 41 7.37 -19.89 28.39
CA SER A 41 6.23 -20.43 27.63
C SER A 41 6.47 -20.32 26.13
N ASP A 42 6.98 -19.17 25.67
CA ASP A 42 7.31 -18.93 24.26
C ASP A 42 8.39 -19.89 23.77
N GLN A 43 9.42 -20.14 24.59
CA GLN A 43 10.46 -21.14 24.28
C GLN A 43 9.90 -22.57 24.15
N VAL A 44 8.92 -22.93 25.00
CA VAL A 44 8.24 -24.23 24.89
C VAL A 44 7.42 -24.28 23.60
N ALA A 45 6.74 -23.20 23.22
CA ALA A 45 6.02 -23.11 21.96
C ALA A 45 6.97 -23.31 20.77
N VAL A 46 8.09 -22.59 20.71
CA VAL A 46 9.11 -22.78 19.66
C VAL A 46 9.60 -24.23 19.60
N ARG A 47 9.85 -24.85 20.75
CA ARG A 47 10.26 -26.27 20.78
C ARG A 47 9.22 -27.18 20.15
N ASN A 48 7.94 -26.97 20.48
CA ASN A 48 6.86 -27.79 19.97
C ASN A 48 6.64 -27.56 18.47
N MET A 49 6.70 -26.31 18.00
CA MET A 49 6.64 -25.96 16.58
C MET A 49 7.76 -26.63 15.78
N ASN A 50 8.99 -26.59 16.30
CA ASN A 50 10.13 -27.25 15.66
C ASN A 50 10.00 -28.78 15.63
N ASN A 51 9.45 -29.39 16.68
CA ASN A 51 9.18 -30.82 16.68
C ASN A 51 8.12 -31.19 15.63
N ALA A 52 7.07 -30.39 15.50
CA ALA A 52 6.03 -30.60 14.49
C ALA A 52 6.59 -30.48 13.07
N LEU A 53 7.34 -29.42 12.78
CA LEU A 53 8.00 -29.22 11.49
C LEU A 53 8.96 -30.36 11.15
N ALA A 54 9.74 -30.84 12.11
CA ALA A 54 10.68 -31.95 11.90
C ALA A 54 9.96 -33.29 11.63
N MET A 55 8.82 -33.53 12.29
CA MET A 55 8.00 -34.73 12.03
C MET A 55 7.38 -34.67 10.65
N ASP A 56 6.80 -33.53 10.29
CA ASP A 56 6.18 -33.32 8.98
C ASP A 56 7.20 -33.34 7.83
N GLU A 57 8.39 -32.76 8.02
CA GLU A 57 9.46 -32.79 7.01
C GLU A 57 9.90 -34.22 6.67
N ALA A 58 9.87 -35.15 7.64
CA ALA A 58 10.21 -36.54 7.41
C ALA A 58 9.20 -37.28 6.52
N GLU A 59 7.95 -36.81 6.46
CA GLU A 59 6.87 -37.40 5.67
C GLU A 59 6.66 -36.67 4.34
N ASN A 60 6.65 -35.34 4.37
CA ASN A 60 6.25 -34.47 3.26
C ASN A 60 7.41 -33.70 2.63
N GLY A 61 8.65 -33.93 3.09
CA GLY A 61 9.80 -33.14 2.70
C GLY A 61 9.74 -31.72 3.27
N LYS A 62 10.78 -30.93 3.03
CA LYS A 62 10.87 -29.56 3.56
C LYS A 62 9.87 -28.64 2.85
N PRO A 63 9.17 -27.72 3.56
CA PRO A 63 8.29 -26.76 2.91
C PRO A 63 9.08 -25.79 2.04
N ASP A 64 8.57 -25.52 0.83
CA ASP A 64 9.23 -24.67 -0.16
C ASP A 64 9.09 -23.18 0.16
N ASP A 65 8.02 -22.80 0.86
CA ASP A 65 7.67 -21.41 1.20
C ASP A 65 7.06 -21.27 2.61
N LEU A 66 6.95 -20.02 3.06
CA LEU A 66 6.42 -19.67 4.38
C LEU A 66 4.97 -20.13 4.56
N LEU A 67 4.11 -19.96 3.55
CA LEU A 67 2.69 -20.32 3.63
C LEU A 67 2.54 -21.81 3.91
N THR A 68 3.29 -22.63 3.20
CA THR A 68 3.33 -24.08 3.37
C THR A 68 3.81 -24.45 4.78
N ALA A 69 4.87 -23.80 5.28
CA ALA A 69 5.34 -24.00 6.65
C ALA A 69 4.28 -23.62 7.71
N MET A 70 3.57 -22.50 7.51
CA MET A 70 2.49 -22.04 8.39
C MET A 70 1.29 -22.99 8.39
N LEU A 71 0.88 -23.49 7.23
CA LEU A 71 -0.21 -24.48 7.12
C LEU A 71 0.12 -25.77 7.88
N ARG A 72 1.35 -26.28 7.73
CA ARG A 72 1.84 -27.48 8.45
C ARG A 72 1.84 -27.27 9.97
N MET A 73 2.23 -26.08 10.44
CA MET A 73 2.17 -25.74 11.86
C MET A 73 0.74 -25.57 12.37
N LYS A 74 -0.18 -25.04 11.54
CA LYS A 74 -1.61 -24.90 11.85
C LYS A 74 -2.30 -26.26 12.04
N GLU A 75 -1.97 -27.24 11.20
CA GLU A 75 -2.43 -28.64 11.39
C GLU A 75 -1.98 -29.22 12.74
N ASN A 76 -0.89 -28.70 13.30
CA ASN A 76 -0.35 -29.07 14.60
C ASN A 76 -0.75 -28.10 15.75
N GLY A 77 -1.77 -27.27 15.52
CA GLY A 77 -2.38 -26.41 16.54
C GLY A 77 -1.73 -25.04 16.73
N TYR A 78 -0.84 -24.62 15.84
CA TYR A 78 -0.22 -23.29 15.85
C TYR A 78 -0.77 -22.45 14.70
N ASP A 79 -1.86 -21.75 14.97
CA ASP A 79 -2.47 -20.80 14.03
C ASP A 79 -1.94 -19.38 14.31
N PHE A 80 -1.00 -18.92 13.50
CA PHE A 80 -0.32 -17.65 13.68
C PHE A 80 -1.15 -16.41 13.36
N ASP A 81 -2.37 -16.57 12.83
CA ASP A 81 -3.35 -15.48 12.81
C ASP A 81 -3.83 -15.14 14.22
N SER A 82 -3.76 -16.10 15.15
CA SER A 82 -4.22 -15.99 16.54
C SER A 82 -3.10 -16.15 17.58
N TYR A 83 -1.96 -16.69 17.19
CA TYR A 83 -0.89 -17.11 18.09
C TYR A 83 0.36 -16.24 17.95
N LYS A 84 0.68 -15.50 19.01
CA LYS A 84 1.85 -14.61 19.13
C LYS A 84 2.63 -14.92 20.43
N PRO A 85 3.92 -14.57 20.54
CA PRO A 85 4.67 -14.65 21.78
C PRO A 85 3.97 -13.90 22.90
N LEU A 86 3.97 -14.48 24.09
CA LEU A 86 3.45 -13.87 25.31
C LEU A 86 4.39 -12.81 25.88
N THR A 87 5.67 -12.85 25.49
CA THR A 87 6.68 -11.90 25.95
C THR A 87 6.74 -10.68 25.05
N GLU A 88 6.45 -9.51 25.62
CA GLU A 88 6.57 -8.23 24.93
C GLU A 88 8.01 -7.99 24.43
N GLY A 89 8.15 -7.47 23.21
CA GLY A 89 9.44 -7.24 22.55
C GLY A 89 10.08 -8.49 21.93
N TYR A 90 9.34 -9.58 21.76
CA TYR A 90 9.80 -10.81 21.09
C TYR A 90 8.91 -11.20 19.92
N ARG A 91 9.50 -11.89 18.94
CA ARG A 91 8.81 -12.41 17.74
C ARG A 91 9.26 -13.82 17.36
N PHE A 92 8.35 -14.56 16.72
CA PHE A 92 8.67 -15.83 16.08
C PHE A 92 9.05 -15.61 14.62
N PHE A 93 10.18 -16.17 14.20
CA PHE A 93 10.60 -16.24 12.80
C PHE A 93 10.80 -17.69 12.41
N TRP A 94 10.60 -18.03 11.15
CA TRP A 94 10.95 -19.30 10.55
C TRP A 94 12.15 -19.14 9.65
N ASP A 95 13.21 -19.91 9.92
CA ASP A 95 14.38 -20.03 9.07
C ASP A 95 14.09 -21.03 7.95
N GLN A 96 13.94 -20.50 6.73
CA GLN A 96 13.68 -21.29 5.54
C GLN A 96 14.81 -22.26 5.22
N ARG A 97 16.06 -22.04 5.66
CA ARG A 97 17.20 -22.95 5.37
C ARG A 97 17.18 -24.19 6.24
N GLU A 98 16.85 -24.01 7.51
CA GLU A 98 16.89 -25.07 8.52
C GLU A 98 15.51 -25.67 8.81
N ASN A 99 14.44 -25.07 8.25
CA ASN A 99 13.04 -25.39 8.55
C ASN A 99 12.73 -25.32 10.06
N ARG A 100 13.21 -24.27 10.73
CA ARG A 100 13.05 -24.12 12.18
C ARG A 100 12.54 -22.74 12.56
N VAL A 101 11.64 -22.72 13.53
CA VAL A 101 11.18 -21.56 14.25
C VAL A 101 12.24 -21.12 15.27
N VAL A 102 12.45 -19.80 15.34
CA VAL A 102 13.30 -19.11 16.29
C VAL A 102 12.51 -18.02 17.00
N LEU A 103 12.79 -17.81 18.28
CA LEU A 103 12.31 -16.68 19.07
C LEU A 103 13.37 -15.59 19.06
N VAL A 104 12.99 -14.38 18.66
CA VAL A 104 13.88 -13.25 18.42
C VAL A 104 13.46 -12.10 19.30
N ARG A 105 14.42 -11.44 19.96
CA ARG A 105 14.19 -10.15 20.62
C ARG A 105 14.28 -9.04 19.57
N THR A 106 13.25 -8.21 19.49
CA THR A 106 13.10 -7.24 18.38
C THR A 106 13.99 -6.01 18.52
N GLU A 107 14.39 -5.63 19.74
CA GLU A 107 15.26 -4.46 19.98
C GLU A 107 16.59 -4.54 19.22
N ASP A 108 17.15 -5.75 19.10
CA ASP A 108 18.49 -5.99 18.57
C ASP A 108 18.55 -7.17 17.60
N MET A 109 17.38 -7.67 17.17
CA MET A 109 17.22 -8.82 16.28
C MET A 109 17.99 -10.07 16.71
N ASN A 110 18.20 -10.23 18.03
CA ASN A 110 18.91 -11.38 18.59
C ASN A 110 17.99 -12.59 18.71
N ILE A 111 18.39 -13.71 18.11
CA ILE A 111 17.80 -15.02 18.32
C ILE A 111 18.10 -15.43 19.76
N VAL A 112 17.06 -15.53 20.59
CA VAL A 112 17.18 -15.92 22.00
C VAL A 112 16.95 -17.41 22.23
N TYR A 113 16.23 -18.06 21.32
CA TYR A 113 15.95 -19.49 21.36
C TYR A 113 15.60 -19.99 19.94
N PRO A 114 15.96 -21.22 19.56
CA PRO A 114 16.72 -22.21 20.32
C PRO A 114 18.22 -21.85 20.46
N GLU A 115 18.86 -22.40 21.49
CA GLU A 115 20.24 -22.03 21.91
C GLU A 115 21.28 -22.24 20.80
N GLU A 116 21.12 -23.29 20.02
CA GLU A 116 22.02 -23.66 18.92
C GLU A 116 21.91 -22.73 17.69
N MET A 117 20.88 -21.88 17.62
CA MET A 117 20.70 -20.87 16.57
C MET A 117 20.92 -19.44 17.08
N LYS A 118 21.47 -19.27 18.29
CA LYS A 118 21.78 -17.95 18.83
C LYS A 118 22.67 -17.16 17.89
N GLY A 119 22.28 -15.91 17.65
CA GLY A 119 22.94 -14.99 16.73
C GLY A 119 22.05 -13.78 16.48
N VAL A 120 22.51 -12.88 15.63
CA VAL A 120 21.74 -11.71 15.18
C VAL A 120 21.22 -12.00 13.78
N ILE A 121 19.95 -11.67 13.52
CA ILE A 121 19.43 -11.62 12.16
C ILE A 121 19.87 -10.28 11.56
N ASP A 122 20.99 -10.30 10.85
CA ASP A 122 21.51 -9.15 10.11
C ASP A 122 21.20 -9.25 8.60
N GLU A 123 21.53 -8.20 7.85
CA GLU A 123 21.27 -8.09 6.41
C GLU A 123 21.81 -9.28 5.59
N SER A 124 22.89 -9.93 6.04
CA SER A 124 23.51 -11.04 5.32
C SER A 124 22.69 -12.33 5.36
N VAL A 125 21.83 -12.49 6.38
CA VAL A 125 21.03 -13.70 6.61
C VAL A 125 19.52 -13.43 6.63
N ALA A 126 19.09 -12.17 6.75
CA ALA A 126 17.70 -11.76 6.90
C ALA A 126 16.75 -12.37 5.87
N ALA A 127 17.19 -12.51 4.61
CA ALA A 127 16.38 -13.10 3.54
C ALA A 127 15.85 -14.52 3.84
N ASN A 128 16.54 -15.25 4.73
CA ASN A 128 16.17 -16.61 5.11
C ASN A 128 15.20 -16.68 6.30
N TYR A 129 15.01 -15.59 7.04
CA TYR A 129 14.15 -15.56 8.21
C TYR A 129 12.83 -14.87 7.87
N LYS A 130 11.72 -15.60 8.00
CA LYS A 130 10.38 -15.14 7.68
C LYS A 130 9.56 -15.01 8.96
N SER A 131 8.94 -13.85 9.21
CA SER A 131 8.10 -13.70 10.40
C SER A 131 6.89 -14.64 10.32
N LEU A 132 6.54 -15.28 11.43
CA LEU A 132 5.48 -16.30 11.43
C LEU A 132 4.07 -15.74 11.59
N TYR A 133 3.93 -14.53 12.10
CA TYR A 133 2.65 -13.86 12.17
C TYR A 133 2.82 -12.46 11.62
N ARG A 134 1.76 -11.98 10.99
CA ARG A 134 1.68 -10.63 10.49
C ARG A 134 1.55 -9.70 11.70
N ASP A 135 2.47 -8.77 11.86
CA ASP A 135 2.15 -7.54 12.57
C ASP A 135 1.32 -6.70 11.63
N THR A 136 0.06 -7.10 11.45
CA THR A 136 -0.96 -6.13 11.12
C THR A 136 -0.90 -5.10 12.25
N ALA A 137 -0.71 -3.83 11.91
CA ALA A 137 -0.70 -2.75 12.89
C ALA A 137 -1.97 -2.70 13.77
N ALA A 138 -3.04 -3.37 13.35
CA ALA A 138 -4.24 -3.58 14.14
C ALA A 138 -4.26 -4.93 14.87
N ASP A 139 -4.44 -4.87 16.19
CA ASP A 139 -4.80 -6.00 17.01
C ASP A 139 -6.30 -6.34 16.94
N ARG A 140 -6.69 -7.49 17.49
CA ARG A 140 -8.09 -7.95 17.52
C ARG A 140 -9.01 -6.98 18.28
N GLU A 141 -8.50 -6.26 19.28
CA GLU A 141 -9.30 -5.30 20.04
C GLU A 141 -9.68 -4.10 19.17
N ALA A 142 -8.73 -3.56 18.41
CA ALA A 142 -8.95 -2.48 17.46
C ALA A 142 -9.94 -2.88 16.35
N VAL A 143 -9.80 -4.08 15.78
CA VAL A 143 -10.73 -4.61 14.77
C VAL A 143 -12.14 -4.79 15.33
N THR A 144 -12.25 -5.33 16.55
CA THR A 144 -13.56 -5.49 17.23
C THR A 144 -14.25 -4.15 17.42
N LYS A 145 -13.53 -3.13 17.93
CA LYS A 145 -14.07 -1.78 18.10
C LYS A 145 -14.51 -1.17 16.78
N LEU A 146 -13.77 -1.40 15.70
CA LEU A 146 -14.13 -0.89 14.39
C LEU A 146 -15.38 -1.58 13.82
N ASN A 147 -15.49 -2.91 13.97
CA ASN A 147 -16.69 -3.66 13.58
C ASN A 147 -17.93 -3.20 14.37
N GLU A 148 -17.79 -2.89 15.66
CA GLU A 148 -18.87 -2.27 16.45
C GLU A 148 -19.26 -0.88 15.93
N LYS A 149 -18.28 -0.04 15.56
CA LYS A 149 -18.54 1.27 14.91
C LYS A 149 -19.29 1.09 13.58
N ILE A 150 -18.86 0.15 12.74
CA ILE A 150 -19.50 -0.15 11.45
C ILE A 150 -20.95 -0.61 11.67
N ALA A 151 -21.20 -1.52 12.61
CA ALA A 151 -22.54 -1.99 12.93
C ALA A 151 -23.47 -0.89 13.47
N ALA A 152 -22.90 0.11 14.16
CA ALA A 152 -23.63 1.26 14.69
C ALA A 152 -23.85 2.39 13.67
N ALA A 153 -23.08 2.44 12.59
CA ALA A 153 -23.10 3.49 11.56
C ALA A 153 -24.31 3.35 10.62
N SER A 154 -25.49 3.74 11.09
CA SER A 154 -26.74 3.65 10.31
C SER A 154 -26.76 4.51 9.04
N ASP A 155 -25.96 5.58 9.01
CA ASP A 155 -25.75 6.46 7.86
C ASP A 155 -24.57 6.02 6.97
N LYS A 156 -23.92 4.91 7.32
CA LYS A 156 -22.71 4.38 6.69
C LYS A 156 -21.52 5.35 6.70
N THR A 157 -21.44 6.24 7.69
CA THR A 157 -20.27 7.10 7.90
C THR A 157 -19.38 6.51 9.00
N LEU A 158 -18.08 6.43 8.75
CA LEU A 158 -17.09 5.87 9.67
C LEU A 158 -15.97 6.88 9.92
N GLU A 159 -15.89 7.41 11.14
CA GLU A 159 -14.81 8.30 11.55
C GLU A 159 -13.58 7.50 12.00
N ILE A 160 -12.44 7.80 11.38
CA ILE A 160 -11.10 7.34 11.76
C ILE A 160 -10.34 8.47 12.44
N THR A 161 -9.63 8.18 13.52
CA THR A 161 -8.98 9.19 14.35
C THR A 161 -7.46 9.03 14.46
N SER A 162 -6.91 7.91 13.99
CA SER A 162 -5.47 7.60 14.12
C SER A 162 -4.99 6.63 13.05
N GLY A 163 -3.66 6.52 12.91
CA GLY A 163 -3.02 5.51 12.05
C GLY A 163 -3.41 4.08 12.45
N SER A 164 -3.45 3.78 13.75
CA SER A 164 -3.87 2.47 14.25
C SER A 164 -5.31 2.12 13.91
N GLU A 165 -6.23 3.10 13.94
CA GLU A 165 -7.62 2.88 13.48
C GLU A 165 -7.69 2.69 11.96
N LEU A 166 -6.85 3.40 11.18
CA LEU A 166 -6.77 3.20 9.74
C LEU A 166 -6.20 1.81 9.39
N SER A 167 -5.25 1.30 10.17
CA SER A 167 -4.78 -0.07 10.06
C SER A 167 -5.84 -1.09 10.46
N ALA A 168 -6.70 -0.77 11.44
CA ALA A 168 -7.84 -1.63 11.80
C ALA A 168 -8.85 -1.69 10.65
N LEU A 169 -9.02 -0.59 9.93
CA LEU A 169 -9.83 -0.55 8.72
C LEU A 169 -9.25 -1.44 7.61
N ALA A 170 -7.94 -1.40 7.40
CA ALA A 170 -7.27 -2.32 6.48
C ALA A 170 -7.55 -3.79 6.87
N ALA A 171 -7.42 -4.13 8.15
CA ALA A 171 -7.70 -5.47 8.67
C ALA A 171 -9.16 -5.91 8.46
N VAL A 172 -10.13 -5.03 8.66
CA VAL A 172 -11.56 -5.32 8.39
C VAL A 172 -11.81 -5.57 6.90
N VAL A 173 -11.26 -4.72 6.02
CA VAL A 173 -11.41 -4.89 4.57
C VAL A 173 -10.79 -6.20 4.11
N ASN A 174 -9.63 -6.55 4.66
CA ASN A 174 -8.89 -7.76 4.32
C ASN A 174 -9.49 -9.05 4.92
N GLY A 175 -10.48 -8.94 5.82
CA GLY A 175 -11.03 -10.11 6.52
C GLY A 175 -10.07 -10.74 7.52
N PHE A 176 -9.26 -9.91 8.19
CA PHE A 176 -8.45 -10.38 9.30
C PHE A 176 -9.31 -10.49 10.55
N TYR A 177 -9.18 -11.61 11.26
CA TYR A 177 -9.97 -12.03 12.42
C TYR A 177 -11.44 -12.38 12.18
N ASP A 178 -12.11 -11.70 11.24
CA ASP A 178 -13.54 -11.83 10.91
C ASP A 178 -13.75 -11.89 9.39
N GLU A 179 -15.00 -12.01 8.92
CA GLU A 179 -15.32 -11.99 7.49
C GLU A 179 -14.94 -10.64 6.84
N ALA A 180 -14.38 -10.69 5.63
CA ALA A 180 -13.98 -9.50 4.87
C ALA A 180 -15.17 -8.57 4.59
N ASN A 181 -14.95 -7.27 4.77
CA ASN A 181 -15.96 -6.26 4.50
C ASN A 181 -15.35 -5.11 3.70
N GLY A 182 -15.62 -5.08 2.38
CA GLY A 182 -15.11 -4.07 1.46
C GLY A 182 -15.63 -2.65 1.69
N LEU A 183 -16.54 -2.44 2.66
CA LEU A 183 -17.11 -1.13 2.98
C LEU A 183 -17.93 -0.50 1.82
N GLU A 184 -18.65 -1.33 1.07
CA GLU A 184 -19.47 -0.87 -0.05
C GLU A 184 -20.56 0.14 0.41
N GLY A 185 -20.50 1.33 -0.20
CA GLY A 185 -21.39 2.45 0.10
C GLY A 185 -21.14 3.13 1.45
N TYR A 186 -20.03 2.83 2.14
CA TYR A 186 -19.59 3.57 3.31
C TYR A 186 -18.70 4.76 2.94
N THR A 187 -18.77 5.81 3.77
CA THR A 187 -17.83 6.94 3.74
C THR A 187 -16.93 6.87 4.96
N VAL A 188 -15.62 6.74 4.74
CA VAL A 188 -14.56 6.74 5.75
C VAL A 188 -14.00 8.15 5.84
N GLU A 189 -14.24 8.83 6.96
CA GLU A 189 -13.77 10.19 7.21
C GLU A 189 -12.45 10.17 7.99
N LEU A 190 -11.44 10.83 7.43
CA LEU A 190 -10.09 10.92 8.01
C LEU A 190 -9.94 12.21 8.83
N PRO A 191 -9.11 12.20 9.89
CA PRO A 191 -8.77 13.42 10.61
C PRO A 191 -7.80 14.27 9.77
N ALA A 192 -7.51 15.50 10.22
CA ALA A 192 -6.61 16.40 9.50
C ALA A 192 -5.20 15.81 9.26
N SER A 193 -4.72 14.92 10.14
CA SER A 193 -3.42 14.27 10.00
C SER A 193 -3.44 12.83 10.51
N ILE A 194 -2.81 11.92 9.77
CA ILE A 194 -2.52 10.54 10.17
C ILE A 194 -1.02 10.29 9.97
N ASN A 195 -0.36 9.63 10.93
CA ASN A 195 0.99 9.12 10.77
C ASN A 195 0.98 7.58 10.78
N LEU A 196 1.66 6.95 9.82
CA LEU A 196 1.80 5.51 9.65
C LEU A 196 3.17 4.95 10.12
N GLU A 197 4.14 5.79 10.49
CA GLU A 197 5.55 5.42 10.76
C GLU A 197 5.79 4.43 11.92
N THR A 198 4.77 4.08 12.71
CA THR A 198 4.96 3.24 13.90
C THR A 198 4.87 1.74 13.63
N ASP A 199 4.34 1.32 12.48
CA ASP A 199 4.05 -0.08 12.18
C ASP A 199 4.21 -0.42 10.69
N ILE A 200 4.39 -1.70 10.37
CA ILE A 200 4.41 -2.18 8.97
C ILE A 200 3.05 -1.91 8.34
N TRP A 201 3.02 -1.12 7.27
CA TRP A 201 1.78 -0.85 6.55
C TRP A 201 1.37 -2.07 5.71
N VAL A 202 0.23 -2.65 6.06
CA VAL A 202 -0.49 -3.62 5.23
C VAL A 202 -1.57 -2.86 4.47
N PRO A 203 -1.55 -2.86 3.13
CA PRO A 203 -2.53 -2.11 2.35
C PRO A 203 -3.97 -2.52 2.65
N ILE A 204 -4.87 -1.54 2.55
CA ILE A 204 -6.31 -1.80 2.54
C ILE A 204 -6.64 -2.58 1.26
N GLY A 205 -7.42 -3.64 1.38
CA GLY A 205 -7.76 -4.51 0.26
C GLY A 205 -6.53 -5.21 -0.32
N GLU A 206 -5.86 -6.04 0.49
CA GLU A 206 -4.60 -6.72 0.15
C GLU A 206 -4.74 -7.69 -1.04
N ALA A 207 -5.94 -8.22 -1.29
CA ALA A 207 -6.21 -9.15 -2.37
C ALA A 207 -7.38 -8.68 -3.25
N ALA A 208 -7.34 -9.06 -4.53
CA ALA A 208 -8.40 -8.76 -5.49
C ALA A 208 -9.79 -9.31 -5.09
N ALA A 209 -9.84 -10.35 -4.25
CA ALA A 209 -11.10 -10.92 -3.75
C ALA A 209 -11.71 -10.12 -2.57
N THR A 210 -10.94 -9.22 -1.98
CA THR A 210 -11.34 -8.38 -0.84
C THR A 210 -10.98 -6.92 -1.11
N PRO A 211 -11.47 -6.29 -2.20
CA PRO A 211 -11.12 -4.92 -2.54
C PRO A 211 -11.78 -3.93 -1.57
N PHE A 212 -11.22 -2.73 -1.50
CA PHE A 212 -11.91 -1.58 -0.92
C PHE A 212 -12.96 -1.03 -1.89
N CYS A 213 -14.21 -0.95 -1.45
CA CYS A 213 -15.37 -0.52 -2.24
C CYS A 213 -16.08 0.73 -1.67
N GLY A 214 -15.39 1.47 -0.80
CA GLY A 214 -15.93 2.63 -0.11
C GLY A 214 -15.50 3.97 -0.69
N THR A 215 -15.90 5.03 0.00
CA THR A 215 -15.37 6.38 -0.17
C THR A 215 -14.41 6.68 0.98
N MET A 216 -13.19 7.12 0.69
CA MET A 216 -12.25 7.65 1.68
C MET A 216 -12.13 9.16 1.51
N LYS A 217 -12.44 9.91 2.56
CA LYS A 217 -12.59 11.36 2.50
C LYS A 217 -11.78 12.04 3.59
N GLY A 218 -10.91 12.96 3.19
CA GLY A 218 -10.16 13.81 4.09
C GLY A 218 -11.02 14.89 4.77
N ALA A 219 -10.48 15.44 5.86
CA ALA A 219 -11.09 16.49 6.65
C ALA A 219 -11.38 17.78 5.84
N GLU A 220 -12.21 18.66 6.40
CA GLU A 220 -12.44 20.00 5.84
C GLU A 220 -11.13 20.80 5.84
N GLY A 221 -10.53 21.00 4.66
CA GLY A 221 -9.20 21.59 4.48
C GLY A 221 -8.13 20.62 3.97
N GLY A 222 -8.45 19.31 3.90
CA GLY A 222 -7.55 18.25 3.45
C GLY A 222 -6.94 17.47 4.61
N SER A 223 -6.80 16.16 4.42
CA SER A 223 -6.06 15.27 5.32
C SER A 223 -4.66 15.02 4.80
N VAL A 224 -3.67 15.05 5.68
CA VAL A 224 -2.29 14.64 5.38
C VAL A 224 -2.01 13.29 6.02
N ILE A 225 -1.60 12.32 5.22
CA ILE A 225 -1.14 11.01 5.69
C ILE A 225 0.37 10.95 5.45
N THR A 226 1.15 10.78 6.51
CA THR A 226 2.61 10.69 6.46
C THR A 226 3.07 9.26 6.72
N GLY A 227 4.27 8.92 6.24
CA GLY A 227 4.96 7.69 6.67
C GLY A 227 4.52 6.42 5.95
N LEU A 228 3.87 6.55 4.79
CA LEU A 228 3.55 5.38 3.98
C LEU A 228 4.88 4.75 3.49
N SER A 229 5.23 3.60 4.04
CA SER A 229 6.48 2.90 3.77
C SER A 229 6.23 1.44 3.42
N SER A 230 7.01 0.89 2.49
CA SER A 230 7.06 -0.55 2.23
C SER A 230 8.05 -1.29 3.14
N GLU A 231 8.71 -0.60 4.08
CA GLU A 231 9.63 -1.21 5.03
C GLU A 231 8.94 -2.32 5.82
N GLY A 232 9.56 -3.50 5.84
CA GLY A 232 9.00 -4.68 6.46
C GLY A 232 7.88 -5.38 5.67
N TYR A 233 7.38 -4.81 4.56
CA TYR A 233 6.44 -5.47 3.66
C TYR A 233 7.20 -6.27 2.59
N THR A 234 6.98 -7.57 2.51
CA THR A 234 7.67 -8.47 1.57
C THR A 234 6.68 -9.22 0.69
N ALA A 235 7.16 -9.78 -0.43
CA ALA A 235 6.34 -10.62 -1.31
C ALA A 235 5.69 -11.82 -0.59
N ASP A 236 6.36 -12.32 0.45
CA ASP A 236 5.86 -13.40 1.30
C ASP A 236 4.72 -12.91 2.21
N ILE A 237 4.78 -11.65 2.67
CA ILE A 237 3.70 -11.01 3.43
C ILE A 237 2.49 -10.75 2.53
N ALA A 238 2.70 -10.36 1.27
CA ALA A 238 1.65 -9.95 0.34
C ALA A 238 0.87 -11.09 -0.33
N ASN A 239 1.17 -12.36 -0.03
CA ASN A 239 0.70 -13.51 -0.79
C ASN A 239 0.89 -13.32 -2.30
N ALA A 240 2.12 -13.03 -2.77
CA ALA A 240 2.38 -12.73 -4.18
C ALA A 240 1.63 -13.69 -5.13
N VAL A 241 0.66 -13.14 -5.85
CA VAL A 241 -0.21 -13.89 -6.77
C VAL A 241 0.25 -13.66 -8.20
N THR A 242 -0.14 -14.57 -9.09
CA THR A 242 -0.21 -14.23 -10.51
C THR A 242 -1.31 -13.19 -10.67
N LEU A 243 -0.91 -11.94 -10.92
CA LEU A 243 -1.82 -10.82 -11.08
C LEU A 243 -2.59 -10.93 -12.40
N ALA A 244 -3.64 -10.13 -12.61
CA ALA A 244 -4.44 -10.15 -13.84
C ALA A 244 -3.61 -9.91 -15.12
N SER A 245 -2.45 -9.27 -14.94
CA SER A 245 -1.42 -9.08 -15.97
C SER A 245 -0.61 -10.33 -16.36
N GLY A 246 -0.76 -11.45 -15.65
CA GLY A 246 0.00 -12.69 -15.83
C GLY A 246 1.39 -12.69 -15.20
N GLN A 247 1.78 -11.61 -14.52
CA GLN A 247 3.05 -11.50 -13.80
C GLN A 247 2.87 -11.89 -12.33
N THR A 248 3.82 -12.62 -11.76
CA THR A 248 3.88 -12.90 -10.32
C THR A 248 4.47 -11.70 -9.59
N GLY A 249 3.75 -11.18 -8.60
CA GLY A 249 4.20 -10.05 -7.80
C GLY A 249 3.10 -9.58 -6.86
N VAL A 250 3.24 -8.33 -6.41
CA VAL A 250 2.33 -7.72 -5.43
C VAL A 250 1.76 -6.41 -5.95
N ALA A 251 0.52 -6.13 -5.57
CA ALA A 251 -0.05 -4.79 -5.65
C ALA A 251 0.19 -4.07 -4.31
N TYR A 252 0.45 -2.76 -4.36
CA TYR A 252 0.73 -1.99 -3.15
C TYR A 252 0.34 -0.53 -3.29
N GLY A 253 0.05 0.09 -2.14
CA GLY A 253 -0.26 1.51 -1.95
C GLY A 253 -0.89 1.72 -0.58
N LEU A 254 -1.51 2.88 -0.36
CA LEU A 254 -2.45 3.02 0.77
C LEU A 254 -3.55 1.94 0.66
N VAL A 255 -4.05 1.72 -0.56
CA VAL A 255 -4.95 0.64 -0.92
C VAL A 255 -4.26 -0.25 -1.95
N ALA A 256 -4.28 -1.58 -1.81
CA ALA A 256 -3.73 -2.47 -2.83
C ALA A 256 -4.75 -2.74 -3.94
N PHE A 257 -5.97 -3.13 -3.59
CA PHE A 257 -7.07 -3.34 -4.54
C PHE A 257 -8.29 -2.49 -4.17
N ALA A 258 -8.80 -1.73 -5.14
CA ALA A 258 -10.01 -0.93 -5.01
C ALA A 258 -11.01 -1.25 -6.12
N GLU A 259 -12.31 -1.29 -5.80
CA GLU A 259 -13.37 -1.51 -6.77
C GLU A 259 -14.49 -0.49 -6.56
N ASN A 260 -14.89 0.26 -7.59
CA ASN A 260 -15.95 1.28 -7.47
C ASN A 260 -15.70 2.32 -6.34
N ALA A 261 -14.43 2.69 -6.14
CA ALA A 261 -13.98 3.47 -4.99
C ALA A 261 -13.86 4.98 -5.27
N VAL A 262 -13.93 5.78 -4.19
CA VAL A 262 -13.79 7.24 -4.24
C VAL A 262 -12.76 7.72 -3.21
N PHE A 263 -11.89 8.64 -3.60
CA PHE A 263 -10.88 9.26 -2.75
C PHE A 263 -10.96 10.79 -2.88
N GLU A 264 -11.17 11.51 -1.78
CA GLU A 264 -11.31 12.96 -1.79
C GLU A 264 -10.47 13.65 -0.72
N ASN A 265 -9.78 14.74 -1.08
CA ASN A 265 -9.07 15.63 -0.16
C ASN A 265 -7.94 14.95 0.66
N ILE A 266 -7.17 14.05 0.04
CA ILE A 266 -6.08 13.30 0.69
C ILE A 266 -4.73 13.71 0.12
N THR A 267 -3.79 14.06 0.99
CA THR A 267 -2.37 14.29 0.63
C THR A 267 -1.52 13.23 1.30
N LEU A 268 -0.78 12.45 0.51
CA LEU A 268 0.23 11.52 1.02
C LEU A 268 1.59 12.24 0.99
N GLU A 269 2.30 12.32 2.11
CA GLU A 269 3.64 12.94 2.20
C GLU A 269 4.66 11.96 2.77
N ASP A 270 5.94 12.23 2.51
CA ASP A 270 7.06 11.47 3.05
C ASP A 270 6.93 9.96 2.75
N ILE A 271 6.60 9.66 1.49
CA ILE A 271 6.34 8.30 0.99
C ILE A 271 7.67 7.59 0.72
N SER A 272 7.84 6.38 1.27
CA SER A 272 9.01 5.53 1.05
C SER A 272 8.60 4.12 0.63
N VAL A 273 8.08 4.01 -0.60
CA VAL A 273 7.66 2.73 -1.16
C VAL A 273 8.70 2.27 -2.18
N ASP A 274 9.48 1.25 -1.82
CA ASP A 274 10.42 0.57 -2.71
C ASP A 274 10.20 -0.95 -2.66
N LEU A 275 9.51 -1.46 -3.68
CA LEU A 275 9.33 -2.89 -3.94
C LEU A 275 9.93 -3.24 -5.32
N GLY A 276 11.14 -2.75 -5.62
CA GLY A 276 11.82 -2.98 -6.89
C GLY A 276 11.98 -4.46 -7.31
N ASP A 277 11.93 -5.40 -6.35
CA ASP A 277 12.11 -6.84 -6.60
C ASP A 277 10.79 -7.64 -6.68
N SER A 278 9.64 -7.05 -6.30
CA SER A 278 8.38 -7.77 -6.18
C SER A 278 7.11 -7.00 -6.56
N GLY A 279 7.15 -5.67 -6.52
CA GLY A 279 6.01 -4.79 -6.76
C GLY A 279 5.69 -4.67 -8.24
N VAL A 280 4.49 -5.07 -8.67
CA VAL A 280 4.12 -5.16 -10.10
C VAL A 280 2.91 -4.31 -10.45
N GLU A 281 2.10 -3.90 -9.47
CA GLU A 281 0.92 -3.04 -9.65
C GLU A 281 0.89 -2.03 -8.50
N MET A 282 1.73 -1.00 -8.65
CA MET A 282 2.16 -0.14 -7.54
C MET A 282 1.59 1.26 -7.69
N GLY A 283 0.83 1.71 -6.70
CA GLY A 283 0.41 3.11 -6.57
C GLY A 283 0.79 3.67 -5.21
N GLY A 284 0.95 4.99 -5.10
CA GLY A 284 0.97 5.64 -3.79
C GLY A 284 -0.40 5.54 -3.12
N LEU A 285 -1.47 5.79 -3.89
CA LEU A 285 -2.85 5.70 -3.39
C LEU A 285 -3.45 4.30 -3.58
N VAL A 286 -3.47 3.78 -4.81
CA VAL A 286 -4.10 2.49 -5.15
C VAL A 286 -3.15 1.63 -6.00
N GLY A 287 -2.92 0.37 -5.62
CA GLY A 287 -2.20 -0.57 -6.48
C GLY A 287 -2.95 -0.85 -7.78
N THR A 288 -4.12 -1.50 -7.67
CA THR A 288 -5.01 -1.85 -8.78
C THR A 288 -6.43 -1.37 -8.51
N ALA A 289 -7.02 -0.67 -9.47
CA ALA A 289 -8.41 -0.23 -9.42
C ALA A 289 -9.24 -0.87 -10.54
N THR A 290 -10.43 -1.35 -10.18
CA THR A 290 -11.44 -1.90 -11.11
C THR A 290 -12.76 -1.13 -11.02
N GLY A 291 -13.53 -1.16 -12.10
CA GLY A 291 -14.80 -0.43 -12.16
C GLY A 291 -14.59 1.09 -12.10
N SER A 292 -15.54 1.79 -11.48
CA SER A 292 -15.46 3.26 -11.40
C SER A 292 -14.43 3.70 -10.37
N LEU A 293 -13.66 4.74 -10.68
CA LEU A 293 -12.71 5.33 -9.74
C LEU A 293 -12.81 6.84 -9.80
N THR A 294 -13.01 7.49 -8.65
CA THR A 294 -12.98 8.95 -8.56
C THR A 294 -11.92 9.40 -7.55
N VAL A 295 -11.00 10.25 -7.98
CA VAL A 295 -9.97 10.85 -7.12
C VAL A 295 -10.04 12.37 -7.28
N LYS A 296 -10.30 13.08 -6.18
CA LYS A 296 -10.50 14.54 -6.19
C LYS A 296 -9.68 15.27 -5.14
N ASN A 297 -9.03 16.35 -5.54
CA ASN A 297 -8.26 17.22 -4.65
C ASN A 297 -7.18 16.45 -3.86
N CYS A 298 -6.58 15.44 -4.48
CA CYS A 298 -5.58 14.59 -3.84
C CYS A 298 -4.16 14.90 -4.31
N LYS A 299 -3.18 14.68 -3.43
CA LYS A 299 -1.75 14.89 -3.72
C LYS A 299 -0.92 13.69 -3.32
N ILE A 300 0.09 13.37 -4.11
CA ILE A 300 1.07 12.32 -3.83
C ILE A 300 2.45 12.97 -3.76
N GLY A 301 3.04 13.00 -2.57
CA GLY A 301 4.19 13.82 -2.22
C GLY A 301 3.85 15.31 -2.04
N LYS A 302 4.87 16.09 -1.69
CA LYS A 302 4.86 17.56 -1.64
C LYS A 302 6.07 18.14 -2.36
N GLU A 303 5.99 19.40 -2.75
CA GLU A 303 7.13 20.10 -3.37
C GLU A 303 8.37 20.04 -2.46
N GLY A 304 9.46 19.50 -3.00
CA GLY A 304 10.75 19.41 -2.32
C GLY A 304 10.89 18.24 -1.33
N ASP A 305 9.90 17.37 -1.17
CA ASP A 305 10.08 16.12 -0.44
C ASP A 305 10.75 15.03 -1.29
N ALA A 306 11.21 13.98 -0.62
CA ALA A 306 11.88 12.85 -1.24
C ALA A 306 10.92 11.67 -1.49
N SER A 307 9.61 11.95 -1.64
CA SER A 307 8.60 10.91 -1.81
C SER A 307 8.94 10.04 -3.03
N LEU A 308 8.99 8.72 -2.82
CA LEU A 308 9.38 7.73 -3.81
C LEU A 308 8.38 6.58 -3.86
N ILE A 309 7.98 6.21 -5.07
CA ILE A 309 7.22 5.00 -5.37
C ILE A 309 7.99 4.22 -6.44
N ARG A 310 8.57 3.09 -6.04
CA ARG A 310 9.44 2.27 -6.87
C ARG A 310 8.98 0.81 -6.87
N GLY A 311 8.94 0.21 -8.05
CA GLY A 311 8.52 -1.17 -8.25
C GLY A 311 9.13 -1.79 -9.51
N ARG A 312 8.85 -3.06 -9.76
CA ARG A 312 9.26 -3.76 -10.99
C ARG A 312 8.62 -3.18 -12.24
N SER A 313 7.29 -3.07 -12.26
CA SER A 313 6.50 -2.60 -13.40
C SER A 313 5.13 -2.06 -12.96
N LYS A 314 4.40 -1.42 -13.87
CA LYS A 314 3.09 -0.77 -13.70
C LYS A 314 3.04 0.07 -12.42
N VAL A 315 3.99 1.00 -12.35
CA VAL A 315 4.15 1.88 -11.21
C VAL A 315 3.52 3.24 -11.54
N GLY A 316 2.56 3.68 -10.74
CA GLY A 316 1.95 5.00 -10.83
C GLY A 316 2.07 5.77 -9.53
N ALA A 317 2.00 7.10 -9.57
CA ALA A 317 1.93 7.86 -8.32
C ALA A 317 0.59 7.67 -7.60
N PHE A 318 -0.51 7.75 -8.36
CA PHE A 318 -1.84 7.53 -7.81
C PHE A 318 -2.25 6.07 -7.93
N VAL A 319 -2.20 5.52 -9.15
CA VAL A 319 -2.71 4.17 -9.43
C VAL A 319 -1.67 3.34 -10.17
N GLY A 320 -1.36 2.14 -9.71
CA GLY A 320 -0.50 1.22 -10.48
C GLY A 320 -1.18 0.77 -11.77
N VAL A 321 -2.38 0.20 -11.63
CA VAL A 321 -3.19 -0.30 -12.75
C VAL A 321 -4.64 0.15 -12.64
N LEU A 322 -5.16 0.73 -13.73
CA LEU A 322 -6.60 0.73 -13.99
C LEU A 322 -6.90 -0.53 -14.79
N ASP A 323 -7.61 -1.49 -14.21
CA ASP A 323 -7.90 -2.75 -14.88
C ASP A 323 -9.34 -2.81 -15.42
N ARG A 324 -9.49 -3.53 -16.53
CA ARG A 324 -10.74 -3.57 -17.28
C ARG A 324 -11.80 -4.42 -16.59
N THR A 325 -13.03 -3.96 -16.65
CA THR A 325 -14.22 -4.77 -16.35
C THR A 325 -15.12 -4.86 -17.59
N GLU A 326 -15.96 -5.89 -17.65
CA GLU A 326 -16.98 -6.05 -18.69
C GLU A 326 -18.27 -5.29 -18.30
N SER A 327 -18.12 -4.00 -17.99
CA SER A 327 -19.21 -3.11 -17.59
C SER A 327 -18.95 -1.67 -18.03
N ASP A 328 -19.97 -0.83 -17.98
CA ASP A 328 -19.78 0.63 -18.08
C ASP A 328 -19.13 1.14 -16.79
N TYR A 329 -18.15 2.04 -16.90
CA TYR A 329 -17.51 2.69 -15.75
C TYR A 329 -16.77 3.97 -16.15
N GLU A 330 -16.53 4.82 -15.16
CA GLU A 330 -15.83 6.09 -15.33
C GLU A 330 -14.64 6.20 -14.38
N VAL A 331 -13.51 6.65 -14.91
CA VAL A 331 -12.33 7.02 -14.13
C VAL A 331 -12.16 8.54 -14.18
N LEU A 332 -12.14 9.18 -13.02
CA LEU A 332 -11.99 10.63 -12.90
C LEU A 332 -10.87 10.98 -11.92
N PHE A 333 -9.91 11.78 -12.40
CA PHE A 333 -8.97 12.53 -11.58
C PHE A 333 -9.29 14.02 -11.73
N GLU A 334 -9.55 14.72 -10.63
CA GLU A 334 -9.86 16.16 -10.65
C GLU A 334 -9.05 16.91 -9.58
N ASN A 335 -8.32 17.95 -10.00
CA ASN A 335 -7.45 18.76 -9.12
C ASN A 335 -6.41 17.91 -8.36
N CYS A 336 -5.77 16.97 -9.05
CA CYS A 336 -4.81 16.04 -8.46
C CYS A 336 -3.37 16.39 -8.84
N PHE A 337 -2.43 16.23 -7.90
CA PHE A 337 -1.04 16.65 -8.10
C PHE A 337 -0.07 15.53 -7.68
N ASN A 338 0.84 15.16 -8.58
CA ASN A 338 1.96 14.28 -8.24
C ASN A 338 3.25 15.09 -8.07
N TYR A 339 3.89 14.96 -6.91
CA TYR A 339 5.26 15.44 -6.63
C TYR A 339 6.24 14.29 -6.40
N ALA A 340 5.73 13.08 -6.11
CA ALA A 340 6.55 11.91 -5.85
C ALA A 340 7.27 11.41 -7.11
N ARG A 341 8.50 10.92 -6.91
CA ARG A 341 9.24 10.23 -7.95
C ARG A 341 8.66 8.83 -8.16
N VAL A 342 8.49 8.44 -9.43
CA VAL A 342 7.88 7.16 -9.83
C VAL A 342 8.87 6.36 -10.67
N GLU A 343 9.22 5.15 -10.22
CA GLU A 343 10.24 4.34 -10.88
C GLU A 343 9.77 2.90 -11.14
N ALA A 344 9.89 2.44 -12.38
CA ALA A 344 9.79 1.03 -12.75
C ALA A 344 11.18 0.50 -13.16
N VAL A 345 11.67 -0.54 -12.50
CA VAL A 345 13.09 -0.95 -12.59
C VAL A 345 13.36 -2.37 -13.12
N ASP A 346 12.33 -3.10 -13.52
CA ASP A 346 12.52 -4.41 -14.16
C ASP A 346 13.14 -4.24 -15.57
N THR A 347 13.72 -5.30 -16.13
CA THR A 347 14.49 -5.25 -17.39
C THR A 347 13.75 -5.88 -18.59
N GLY A 348 12.44 -6.13 -18.43
CA GLY A 348 11.60 -6.80 -19.42
C GLY A 348 11.04 -5.88 -20.51
N ASP A 349 10.45 -6.48 -21.56
CA ASP A 349 9.84 -5.75 -22.68
C ASP A 349 8.48 -5.08 -22.37
N SER A 350 8.03 -5.16 -21.12
CA SER A 350 6.71 -4.68 -20.68
C SER A 350 6.78 -3.89 -19.37
N VAL A 351 7.87 -3.15 -19.19
CA VAL A 351 8.12 -2.34 -17.99
C VAL A 351 7.55 -0.95 -18.18
N ARG A 352 6.74 -0.48 -17.24
CA ARG A 352 6.07 0.83 -17.34
C ARG A 352 5.95 1.58 -16.04
N SER A 353 6.04 2.89 -16.14
CA SER A 353 5.66 3.82 -15.08
C SER A 353 4.92 5.04 -15.63
N GLY A 354 4.03 5.60 -14.82
CA GLY A 354 3.28 6.80 -15.13
C GLY A 354 3.23 7.77 -13.95
N GLY A 355 3.30 9.08 -14.20
CA GLY A 355 3.20 10.08 -13.13
C GLY A 355 1.85 10.09 -12.42
N PHE A 356 0.82 9.47 -12.99
CA PHE A 356 -0.47 9.22 -12.34
C PHE A 356 -0.81 7.73 -12.33
N VAL A 357 -0.81 7.10 -13.51
CA VAL A 357 -1.25 5.72 -13.74
C VAL A 357 -0.14 4.91 -14.40
N GLY A 358 0.30 3.80 -13.79
CA GLY A 358 1.32 2.93 -14.38
C GLY A 358 0.86 2.27 -15.68
N ALA A 359 -0.29 1.59 -15.64
CA ALA A 359 -0.93 0.99 -16.81
C ALA A 359 -2.46 1.21 -16.78
N ALA A 360 -3.03 1.55 -17.94
CA ALA A 360 -4.46 1.74 -18.11
C ALA A 360 -5.02 0.71 -19.09
N ASN A 361 -5.66 -0.33 -18.59
CA ASN A 361 -6.27 -1.39 -19.37
C ASN A 361 -7.76 -1.13 -19.55
N PHE A 362 -8.18 -0.95 -20.80
CA PHE A 362 -9.58 -0.78 -21.13
C PHE A 362 -10.12 -1.99 -21.91
N PRO A 363 -11.45 -2.18 -21.95
CA PRO A 363 -12.06 -3.20 -22.79
C PRO A 363 -11.67 -3.04 -24.26
N TYR A 364 -11.57 -4.16 -24.97
CA TYR A 364 -11.42 -4.15 -26.44
C TYR A 364 -12.76 -3.96 -27.14
N SER A 365 -13.83 -4.40 -26.50
CA SER A 365 -15.18 -4.31 -27.03
C SER A 365 -15.73 -2.89 -26.87
N SER A 366 -16.23 -2.31 -27.96
CA SER A 366 -16.99 -1.05 -27.94
C SER A 366 -18.40 -1.20 -27.39
N ALA A 367 -18.76 -2.38 -26.86
CA ALA A 367 -20.06 -2.62 -26.22
C ALA A 367 -20.20 -1.90 -24.87
N PHE A 368 -19.10 -1.52 -24.24
CA PHE A 368 -19.06 -0.86 -22.94
C PHE A 368 -18.67 0.60 -23.10
N GLN A 369 -19.37 1.49 -22.39
CA GLN A 369 -19.04 2.90 -22.30
C GLN A 369 -18.04 3.11 -21.17
N VAL A 370 -16.79 3.41 -21.55
CA VAL A 370 -15.70 3.61 -20.60
C VAL A 370 -15.04 4.96 -20.86
N GLY A 371 -15.01 5.80 -19.82
CA GLY A 371 -14.33 7.10 -19.83
C GLY A 371 -13.17 7.15 -18.84
N CYS A 372 -12.11 7.88 -19.20
CA CYS A 372 -11.03 8.21 -18.30
C CYS A 372 -10.67 9.68 -18.47
N THR A 373 -10.90 10.48 -17.43
CA THR A 373 -10.73 11.93 -17.48
C THR A 373 -9.75 12.41 -16.41
N PHE A 374 -8.79 13.22 -16.83
CA PHE A 374 -7.92 14.01 -15.98
C PHE A 374 -8.27 15.48 -16.15
N LYS A 375 -8.59 16.17 -15.06
CA LYS A 375 -9.01 17.56 -15.07
C LYS A 375 -8.25 18.36 -14.04
N ASN A 376 -7.58 19.44 -14.46
CA ASN A 376 -6.76 20.29 -13.58
C ASN A 376 -5.69 19.48 -12.83
N CYS A 377 -5.11 18.48 -13.49
CA CYS A 377 -4.15 17.57 -12.88
C CYS A 377 -2.72 17.91 -13.31
N GLU A 378 -1.75 17.81 -12.40
CA GLU A 378 -0.37 18.19 -12.70
C GLU A 378 0.64 17.15 -12.18
N ASN A 379 1.59 16.76 -13.04
CA ASN A 379 2.72 15.91 -12.68
C ASN A 379 4.00 16.74 -12.55
N TYR A 380 4.51 16.88 -11.33
CA TYR A 380 5.81 17.47 -11.01
C TYR A 380 6.89 16.43 -10.73
N GLY A 381 6.50 15.23 -10.30
CA GLY A 381 7.41 14.14 -10.01
C GLY A 381 8.11 13.59 -11.25
N ASP A 382 9.38 13.22 -11.09
CA ASP A 382 10.13 12.51 -12.11
C ASP A 382 9.57 11.09 -12.30
N VAL A 383 9.48 10.65 -13.56
CA VAL A 383 8.95 9.34 -13.95
C VAL A 383 10.01 8.61 -14.77
N SER A 384 10.43 7.43 -14.33
CA SER A 384 11.38 6.61 -15.08
C SER A 384 10.94 5.16 -15.21
N SER A 385 11.19 4.58 -16.38
CA SER A 385 10.99 3.16 -16.68
C SER A 385 12.06 2.71 -17.66
N GLU A 386 12.41 1.43 -17.67
CA GLU A 386 13.25 0.91 -18.76
C GLU A 386 12.54 1.05 -20.12
N LYS A 387 11.24 0.78 -20.23
CA LYS A 387 10.52 0.84 -21.52
C LYS A 387 9.57 2.03 -21.57
N TYR A 388 8.33 1.84 -21.08
CA TYR A 388 7.27 2.82 -21.27
C TYR A 388 7.20 3.79 -20.09
N ALA A 389 7.46 5.08 -20.34
CA ALA A 389 7.40 6.11 -19.32
C ALA A 389 6.45 7.22 -19.75
N GLY A 390 5.45 7.54 -18.93
CA GLY A 390 4.45 8.55 -19.22
C GLY A 390 4.33 9.60 -18.12
N GLY A 391 4.27 10.89 -18.46
CA GLY A 391 4.03 11.91 -17.41
C GLY A 391 2.68 11.76 -16.70
N PHE A 392 1.68 11.14 -17.34
CA PHE A 392 0.43 10.73 -16.69
C PHE A 392 0.25 9.22 -16.72
N ILE A 393 0.21 8.61 -17.91
CA ILE A 393 -0.07 7.18 -18.09
C ILE A 393 1.15 6.50 -18.70
N GLY A 394 1.73 5.51 -18.05
CA GLY A 394 2.87 4.77 -18.60
C GLY A 394 2.51 4.02 -19.88
N HIS A 395 1.45 3.22 -19.84
CA HIS A 395 1.00 2.41 -20.97
C HIS A 395 -0.52 2.30 -20.99
N ARG A 396 -1.16 2.59 -22.13
CA ARG A 396 -2.59 2.28 -22.35
C ARG A 396 -2.80 1.05 -23.23
N TYR A 397 -3.84 0.28 -22.90
CA TYR A 397 -4.34 -0.86 -23.67
C TYR A 397 -5.83 -0.75 -23.96
N GLY A 398 -6.26 -1.29 -25.10
CA GLY A 398 -7.67 -1.43 -25.47
C GLY A 398 -8.26 -0.18 -26.13
N GLY A 399 -9.11 -0.40 -27.13
CA GLY A 399 -9.66 0.67 -27.98
C GLY A 399 -10.97 1.31 -27.49
N ALA A 400 -11.66 0.73 -26.49
CA ALA A 400 -13.02 1.17 -26.16
C ALA A 400 -13.10 2.50 -25.41
N ALA A 401 -12.06 2.87 -24.64
CA ALA A 401 -12.12 4.05 -23.78
C ALA A 401 -11.60 5.32 -24.44
N LEU A 402 -12.31 6.43 -24.23
CA LEU A 402 -11.81 7.79 -24.50
C LEU A 402 -11.02 8.29 -23.29
N ILE A 403 -9.76 8.69 -23.51
CA ILE A 403 -8.99 9.41 -22.48
C ILE A 403 -9.04 10.91 -22.75
N THR A 404 -9.47 11.68 -21.75
CA THR A 404 -9.57 13.14 -21.82
C THR A 404 -8.61 13.78 -20.83
N PHE A 405 -7.79 14.72 -21.31
CA PHE A 405 -7.00 15.61 -20.47
C PHE A 405 -7.53 17.04 -20.63
N GLU A 406 -8.00 17.65 -19.54
CA GLU A 406 -8.49 19.02 -19.47
C GLU A 406 -7.62 19.82 -18.49
N ASN A 407 -6.99 20.89 -18.97
CA ASN A 407 -6.15 21.78 -18.15
C ASN A 407 -5.08 21.02 -17.35
N CYS A 408 -4.40 20.06 -17.99
CA CYS A 408 -3.38 19.26 -17.33
C CYS A 408 -1.96 19.78 -17.62
N LYS A 409 -1.02 19.46 -16.72
CA LYS A 409 0.40 19.84 -16.86
C LYS A 409 1.31 18.65 -16.59
N SER A 410 2.34 18.47 -17.41
CA SER A 410 3.46 17.55 -17.15
C SER A 410 4.76 18.35 -17.07
N ALA A 411 5.37 18.40 -15.89
CA ALA A 411 6.53 19.23 -15.54
C ALA A 411 7.76 18.43 -15.06
N GLY A 412 7.55 17.24 -14.47
CA GLY A 412 8.63 16.35 -14.06
C GLY A 412 9.39 15.73 -15.24
N THR A 413 10.61 15.23 -14.98
CA THR A 413 11.43 14.55 -15.98
C THR A 413 10.82 13.19 -16.31
N VAL A 414 10.59 12.89 -17.58
CA VAL A 414 10.10 11.57 -18.04
C VAL A 414 11.21 10.86 -18.80
N THR A 415 11.66 9.70 -18.29
CA THR A 415 12.79 8.93 -18.84
C THR A 415 12.37 7.51 -19.20
N GLY A 416 12.57 7.10 -20.45
CA GLY A 416 12.33 5.74 -20.95
C GLY A 416 13.28 5.36 -22.09
N THR A 417 13.24 4.11 -22.57
CA THR A 417 13.97 3.72 -23.80
C THR A 417 13.49 4.54 -25.00
N GLU A 418 14.40 4.82 -25.95
CA GLU A 418 14.14 5.58 -27.17
C GLU A 418 12.85 5.13 -27.89
N GLY A 419 11.91 6.07 -28.10
CA GLY A 419 10.62 5.82 -28.77
C GLY A 419 9.49 5.28 -27.88
N CYS A 420 9.73 5.09 -26.57
CA CYS A 420 8.76 4.54 -25.62
C CYS A 420 8.42 5.50 -24.46
N SER A 421 8.90 6.74 -24.49
CA SER A 421 8.59 7.77 -23.50
C SER A 421 7.69 8.87 -24.07
N GLY A 422 6.68 9.29 -23.30
CA GLY A 422 5.71 10.29 -23.73
C GLY A 422 5.31 11.23 -22.59
N PHE A 423 5.04 12.49 -22.94
CA PHE A 423 4.78 13.54 -21.94
C PHE A 423 3.49 13.31 -21.14
N TYR A 424 2.47 12.73 -21.79
CA TYR A 424 1.21 12.36 -21.14
C TYR A 424 1.06 10.84 -21.12
N ILE A 425 1.14 10.20 -22.28
CA ILE A 425 1.03 8.74 -22.40
C ILE A 425 2.34 8.18 -22.95
N GLY A 426 2.97 7.24 -22.26
CA GLY A 426 4.24 6.65 -22.68
C GLY A 426 4.11 5.74 -23.91
N TRP A 427 3.11 4.86 -23.92
CA TRP A 427 2.79 4.03 -25.08
C TRP A 427 1.31 3.74 -25.21
N VAL A 428 0.86 3.63 -26.47
CA VAL A 428 -0.51 3.27 -26.83
C VAL A 428 -0.52 1.98 -27.63
N SER A 429 -1.11 0.93 -27.06
CA SER A 429 -1.43 -0.29 -27.79
C SER A 429 -2.82 -0.18 -28.41
N GLU A 430 -2.91 -0.45 -29.72
CA GLU A 430 -4.14 -0.42 -30.54
C GLU A 430 -4.71 0.98 -30.81
N GLU A 431 -5.72 1.08 -31.68
CA GLU A 431 -6.41 2.34 -31.98
C GLU A 431 -7.21 2.80 -30.75
N GLY A 432 -6.66 3.75 -30.00
CA GLY A 432 -7.30 4.40 -28.86
C GLY A 432 -7.60 5.87 -29.14
N ALA A 433 -8.71 6.38 -28.60
CA ALA A 433 -9.12 7.77 -28.74
C ALA A 433 -8.60 8.64 -27.57
N HIS A 434 -7.96 9.76 -27.89
CA HIS A 434 -7.51 10.76 -26.91
C HIS A 434 -7.97 12.18 -27.26
N SER A 435 -8.26 12.98 -26.23
CA SER A 435 -8.54 14.41 -26.34
C SER A 435 -7.69 15.20 -25.36
N PHE A 436 -7.19 16.36 -25.81
CA PHE A 436 -6.41 17.28 -24.99
C PHE A 436 -6.96 18.69 -25.10
N GLU A 437 -7.36 19.27 -23.98
CA GLU A 437 -7.85 20.64 -23.88
C GLU A 437 -6.97 21.44 -22.92
N THR A 438 -6.34 22.51 -23.43
CA THR A 438 -5.55 23.45 -22.60
C THR A 438 -4.43 22.78 -21.80
N CYS A 439 -3.74 21.80 -22.39
CA CYS A 439 -2.67 21.04 -21.73
C CYS A 439 -1.29 21.68 -21.95
N THR A 440 -0.41 21.60 -20.94
CA THR A 440 0.93 22.23 -20.95
C THR A 440 2.06 21.25 -20.62
N MET A 441 3.27 21.52 -21.13
CA MET A 441 4.47 20.71 -20.90
C MET A 441 5.69 21.61 -20.68
N GLU A 442 6.56 21.28 -19.71
CA GLU A 442 7.84 21.98 -19.52
C GLU A 442 8.99 21.30 -20.29
N GLU A 443 9.94 22.11 -20.79
CA GLU A 443 11.08 21.70 -21.65
C GLU A 443 12.09 20.76 -20.96
N ASN A 444 11.90 20.42 -19.68
CA ASN A 444 12.94 19.80 -18.84
C ASN A 444 13.07 18.27 -19.02
N THR A 445 12.71 17.75 -20.19
CA THR A 445 12.38 16.35 -20.43
C THR A 445 13.32 15.74 -21.48
N ALA A 446 14.07 14.74 -21.07
CA ALA A 446 14.89 13.93 -21.97
C ALA A 446 14.01 12.98 -22.80
N VAL A 447 13.20 13.51 -23.71
CA VAL A 447 12.50 12.69 -24.71
C VAL A 447 13.34 12.68 -25.99
N SER A 448 14.40 11.89 -26.00
CA SER A 448 15.18 11.69 -27.22
C SER A 448 14.37 10.86 -28.22
N GLY A 449 14.06 11.42 -29.39
CA GLY A 449 13.62 10.65 -30.54
C GLY A 449 12.11 10.44 -30.71
N THR A 450 11.24 11.03 -29.88
CA THR A 450 9.78 10.95 -30.10
C THR A 450 9.26 12.05 -31.02
N THR A 451 8.46 11.65 -32.00
CA THR A 451 7.68 12.59 -32.81
C THR A 451 6.48 13.13 -32.02
N LEU A 452 5.94 14.28 -32.41
CA LEU A 452 4.69 14.81 -31.84
C LEU A 452 3.53 13.79 -31.94
N GLU A 453 3.52 12.94 -32.97
CA GLU A 453 2.53 11.88 -33.10
C GLU A 453 2.71 10.75 -32.08
N GLN A 454 3.97 10.41 -31.74
CA GLN A 454 4.26 9.45 -30.66
C GLN A 454 3.95 10.04 -29.27
N ALA A 455 4.14 11.34 -29.08
CA ALA A 455 3.87 12.03 -27.82
C ALA A 455 2.36 12.13 -27.46
N PHE A 456 1.47 12.12 -28.46
CA PHE A 456 0.04 12.40 -28.28
C PHE A 456 -0.92 11.31 -28.81
N GLY A 457 -0.44 10.31 -29.56
CA GLY A 457 -1.27 9.24 -30.14
C GLY A 457 -2.27 9.71 -31.21
N THR A 458 -3.31 8.90 -31.47
CA THR A 458 -4.39 9.23 -32.43
C THR A 458 -5.37 10.23 -31.80
N VAL A 459 -5.07 11.52 -31.96
CA VAL A 459 -5.89 12.62 -31.43
C VAL A 459 -7.15 12.84 -32.27
N VAL A 460 -8.32 12.75 -31.65
CA VAL A 460 -9.62 12.65 -32.36
C VAL A 460 -10.35 14.00 -32.51
N SER A 461 -9.90 15.07 -31.84
CA SER A 461 -10.54 16.39 -31.93
C SER A 461 -9.59 17.56 -31.65
N LYS A 462 -10.07 18.80 -31.87
CA LYS A 462 -9.34 20.10 -31.79
C LYS A 462 -8.49 20.21 -30.51
N SER A 463 -7.28 19.68 -30.55
CA SER A 463 -6.39 19.65 -29.40
C SER A 463 -5.42 20.81 -29.49
N THR A 464 -5.31 21.57 -28.41
CA THR A 464 -4.32 22.65 -28.27
C THR A 464 -3.37 22.27 -27.16
N VAL A 465 -2.08 22.13 -27.48
CA VAL A 465 -1.02 21.78 -26.53
C VAL A 465 0.06 22.85 -26.56
N ARG A 466 0.57 23.26 -25.39
CA ARG A 466 1.72 24.16 -25.30
C ARG A 466 2.99 23.37 -24.98
N PHE A 467 4.07 23.63 -25.72
CA PHE A 467 5.40 23.10 -25.47
C PHE A 467 6.42 24.25 -25.51
N GLY A 468 7.03 24.54 -24.37
CA GLY A 468 7.83 25.76 -24.19
C GLY A 468 7.01 27.01 -24.54
N THR A 469 7.53 27.85 -25.41
CA THR A 469 6.81 29.03 -25.95
C THR A 469 5.90 28.71 -27.13
N SER A 470 5.91 27.48 -27.63
CA SER A 470 5.21 27.10 -28.87
C SER A 470 3.83 26.51 -28.56
N VAL A 471 2.84 26.83 -29.39
CA VAL A 471 1.47 26.29 -29.29
C VAL A 471 1.20 25.40 -30.51
N TYR A 472 0.80 24.16 -30.26
CA TYR A 472 0.49 23.16 -31.28
C TYR A 472 -1.01 22.94 -31.33
N GLN A 473 -1.60 23.00 -32.53
CA GLN A 473 -3.00 22.68 -32.75
C GLN A 473 -3.15 21.48 -33.70
N LYS A 474 -3.91 20.46 -33.27
CA LYS A 474 -4.25 19.34 -34.14
C LYS A 474 -5.35 19.76 -35.13
N THR A 475 -5.00 19.74 -36.41
CA THR A 475 -5.91 19.98 -37.55
C THR A 475 -6.20 18.67 -38.28
N ALA A 476 -7.13 18.70 -39.24
CA ALA A 476 -7.44 17.56 -40.10
C ALA A 476 -6.23 17.10 -40.96
N SER A 477 -5.25 17.97 -41.21
CA SER A 477 -4.05 17.70 -42.01
C SER A 477 -2.81 17.32 -41.20
N GLY A 478 -2.88 17.31 -39.87
CA GLY A 478 -1.71 17.09 -39.01
C GLY A 478 -1.64 18.05 -37.83
N TRP A 479 -0.53 18.04 -37.10
CA TRP A 479 -0.22 19.06 -36.11
C TRP A 479 0.29 20.32 -36.81
N ASP A 480 -0.36 21.46 -36.56
CA ASP A 480 0.10 22.77 -37.01
C ASP A 480 0.73 23.52 -35.84
N VAL A 481 1.83 24.22 -36.09
CA VAL A 481 2.51 25.04 -35.09
C VAL A 481 1.94 26.44 -35.20
N SER A 482 1.04 26.80 -34.29
CA SER A 482 0.67 28.20 -34.12
C SER A 482 1.79 28.91 -33.37
N VAL A 483 2.54 29.75 -34.09
CA VAL A 483 3.47 30.69 -33.47
C VAL A 483 2.63 31.70 -32.68
N ALA A 484 2.62 31.56 -31.36
CA ALA A 484 2.02 32.54 -30.44
C ALA A 484 3.08 33.53 -29.99
#